data_AF-A0A6V7MB57-F1
#
_entry.id   AF-A0A6V7MB57-F1
#
_cell.length_a   1.000
_cell.length_b   1.000
_cell.length_c   1.000
_cell.angle_alpha   90.00
_cell.angle_beta   90.00
_cell.angle_gamma   90.00
#
_symmetry.space_group_name_H-M   'P 1'
#
loop_
_entity.id
_entity.type
_entity.pdbx_description
1 polymer ?
#
loop_
_entity_poly.entity_id
_entity_poly.type
_entity_poly.pdbx_seq_one_letter_code
_entity_poly.pdbx_strand_id
1 'polypeptide(L)'
;FVSEPLLHTIQSEYKKYETAGDFWYPFTITNSVTYALTYSVGVFGLAVGGFALCGLDSTLFLFVFHGCGQMALLRDKIQKFRIDRKHNSSVESDNAENSCCCLKCIVDDHVRVKRFVKKIDDCFNVILLLRLGLTTIHVTVETFEMLK
;
A
#
# COMPACT_ATOMS: atom_id res chain seq x y z
N PHE A 1 45.26 -8.35 27.08
CA PHE A 1 45.98 -8.38 25.80
C PHE A 1 45.46 -9.59 25.04
N VAL A 2 44.36 -9.43 24.29
CA VAL A 2 43.82 -10.52 23.46
C VAL A 2 44.73 -10.64 22.24
N SER A 3 45.35 -11.79 22.05
CA SER A 3 46.25 -12.07 20.94
C SER A 3 45.50 -11.94 19.59
N GLU A 4 46.07 -11.20 18.63
CA GLU A 4 45.53 -10.98 17.26
C GLU A 4 44.87 -12.20 16.59
N PRO A 5 45.42 -13.42 16.63
CA PRO A 5 44.76 -14.58 16.01
C PRO A 5 43.40 -14.93 16.63
N LEU A 6 43.20 -14.63 17.92
CA LEU A 6 41.92 -14.85 18.60
C LEU A 6 40.88 -13.81 18.17
N LEU A 7 41.31 -12.55 17.97
CA LEU A 7 40.46 -11.47 17.49
C LEU A 7 39.96 -11.75 16.06
N HIS A 8 40.85 -12.21 15.18
CA HIS A 8 40.48 -12.61 13.82
C HIS A 8 39.51 -13.81 13.79
N THR A 9 39.70 -14.79 14.68
CA THR A 9 38.79 -15.94 14.81
C THR A 9 37.41 -15.51 15.28
N ILE A 10 37.36 -14.66 16.31
CA ILE A 10 36.11 -14.08 16.83
C ILE A 10 35.41 -13.25 15.75
N GLN A 11 36.14 -12.43 14.99
CA GLN A 11 35.56 -11.67 13.87
C GLN A 11 35.02 -12.57 12.76
N SER A 12 35.71 -13.67 12.43
CA SER A 12 35.22 -14.61 11.41
C SER A 12 33.97 -15.39 11.85
N GLU A 13 33.88 -15.74 13.15
CA GLU A 13 32.67 -16.35 13.71
C GLU A 13 31.54 -15.32 13.80
N TYR A 14 31.80 -14.08 14.21
CA TYR A 14 30.79 -13.01 14.21
C TYR A 14 30.27 -12.71 12.80
N LYS A 15 31.15 -12.65 11.80
CA LYS A 15 30.78 -12.45 10.39
C LYS A 15 29.94 -13.61 9.83
N LYS A 16 30.01 -14.79 10.44
CA LYS A 16 29.20 -15.97 10.08
C LYS A 16 27.76 -15.88 10.60
N TYR A 17 27.48 -15.04 11.59
CA TYR A 17 26.17 -14.87 12.22
C TYR A 17 25.55 -13.49 11.93
N GLU A 18 25.76 -12.98 10.72
CA GLU A 18 25.11 -11.75 10.24
C GLU A 18 23.61 -12.02 10.06
N THR A 19 22.78 -11.42 10.93
CA THR A 19 21.33 -11.59 10.90
C THR A 19 20.68 -10.74 9.81
N ALA A 20 19.36 -10.90 9.58
CA ALA A 20 18.61 -10.12 8.59
C ALA A 20 18.61 -8.58 8.82
N GLY A 21 19.17 -8.12 9.94
CA GLY A 21 19.46 -6.73 10.26
C GLY A 21 20.13 -6.62 11.64
N ASP A 22 20.68 -5.45 11.96
CA ASP A 22 21.32 -5.14 13.24
C ASP A 22 20.27 -4.79 14.31
N PHE A 23 19.58 -5.84 14.79
CA PHE A 23 18.61 -5.71 15.86
C PHE A 23 19.21 -6.10 17.21
N TRP A 24 18.84 -5.38 18.27
CA TRP A 24 19.23 -5.76 19.62
C TRP A 24 18.36 -6.91 20.11
N TYR A 25 19.00 -8.02 20.50
CA TYR A 25 18.34 -9.19 21.07
C TYR A 25 18.69 -9.31 22.56
N PRO A 26 17.74 -9.64 23.45
CA PRO A 26 18.01 -9.88 24.88
C PRO A 26 18.73 -11.21 25.15
N PHE A 27 19.20 -11.91 24.11
CA PHE A 27 19.90 -13.19 24.18
C PHE A 27 21.08 -13.23 23.21
N THR A 28 22.11 -14.01 23.54
CA THR A 28 23.32 -14.13 22.73
C THR A 28 23.14 -15.19 21.63
N ILE A 29 23.51 -14.85 20.40
CA ILE A 29 23.55 -15.79 19.28
C ILE A 29 24.86 -16.57 19.37
N THR A 30 24.84 -17.70 20.06
CA THR A 30 26.03 -18.54 20.30
C THR A 30 26.03 -19.84 19.51
N ASN A 31 24.85 -20.30 19.06
CA ASN A 31 24.68 -21.60 18.41
C ASN A 31 23.99 -21.46 17.05
N SER A 32 24.27 -22.41 16.15
CA SER A 32 23.69 -22.45 14.80
C SER A 32 22.15 -22.49 14.79
N VAL A 33 21.53 -23.16 15.76
CA VAL A 33 20.05 -23.24 15.87
C VAL A 33 19.45 -21.88 16.24
N THR A 34 20.02 -21.18 17.22
CA THR A 34 19.55 -19.84 17.63
C THR A 34 19.73 -18.84 16.51
N TYR A 35 20.82 -18.94 15.74
CA TYR A 35 21.02 -18.15 14.53
C TYR A 35 19.95 -18.44 13.47
N ALA A 36 19.73 -19.70 13.10
CA ALA A 36 18.77 -20.08 12.07
C ALA A 36 17.34 -19.64 12.42
N LEU A 37 16.93 -19.79 13.68
CA LEU A 37 15.64 -19.31 14.16
C LEU A 37 15.54 -17.78 14.07
N THR A 38 16.52 -17.06 14.61
CA THR A 38 16.52 -15.59 14.61
C THR A 38 16.50 -15.04 13.19
N TYR A 39 17.30 -15.61 12.28
CA TYR A 39 17.31 -15.26 10.88
C TYR A 39 15.95 -15.52 10.21
N SER A 40 15.36 -16.71 10.43
CA SER A 40 14.06 -17.06 9.85
C SER A 40 12.93 -16.13 10.31
N VAL A 41 12.92 -15.77 11.60
CA VAL A 41 11.93 -14.84 12.17
C VAL A 41 12.15 -13.43 11.62
N GLY A 42 13.40 -12.99 11.49
CA GLY A 42 13.73 -11.69 10.90
C GLY A 42 13.26 -11.59 9.45
N VAL A 43 13.58 -12.58 8.62
CA VAL A 43 13.14 -12.64 7.21
C VAL A 43 11.62 -12.71 7.12
N PHE A 44 10.97 -13.49 7.97
CA PHE A 44 9.50 -13.56 8.02
C PHE A 44 8.89 -12.21 8.41
N GLY A 45 9.44 -11.52 9.41
CA GLY A 45 9.00 -10.19 9.82
C GLY A 45 9.16 -9.16 8.70
N LEU A 46 10.30 -9.15 8.01
CA LEU A 46 10.54 -8.30 6.84
C LEU A 46 9.55 -8.59 5.71
N ALA A 47 9.30 -9.87 5.43
CA ALA A 47 8.34 -10.29 4.41
C ALA A 47 6.92 -9.81 4.75
N VAL A 48 6.44 -10.05 5.98
CA VAL A 48 5.11 -9.61 6.44
C VAL A 48 5.00 -8.08 6.37
N GLY A 49 6.02 -7.35 6.80
CA GLY A 49 6.06 -5.89 6.70
C GLY A 49 6.00 -5.42 5.25
N GLY A 50 6.79 -6.02 4.36
CA GLY A 50 6.79 -5.73 2.92
C GLY A 50 5.43 -6.00 2.27
N PHE A 51 4.79 -7.13 2.58
CA PHE A 51 3.45 -7.45 2.11
C PHE A 51 2.39 -6.46 2.62
N ALA A 52 2.48 -6.04 3.89
CA ALA A 52 1.55 -5.06 4.44
C ALA A 52 1.65 -3.70 3.70
N LEU A 53 2.88 -3.24 3.45
CA LEU A 53 3.11 -2.00 2.70
C LEU A 53 2.64 -2.12 1.24
N CYS A 54 2.95 -3.23 0.58
CA CYS A 54 2.48 -3.50 -0.78
C CYS A 54 0.95 -3.58 -0.86
N GLY A 55 0.30 -4.20 0.13
CA GLY A 55 -1.14 -4.28 0.25
C GLY A 55 -1.78 -2.90 0.43
N LEU A 56 -1.17 -2.03 1.24
CA LEU A 56 -1.61 -0.65 1.42
C LEU A 56 -1.55 0.13 0.09
N ASP A 57 -0.41 0.09 -0.60
CA ASP A 57 -0.21 0.76 -1.88
C ASP A 57 -1.17 0.20 -2.95
N SER A 58 -1.35 -1.12 -3.01
CA SER A 58 -2.28 -1.77 -3.94
C SER A 58 -3.73 -1.37 -3.71
N THR A 59 -4.13 -1.25 -2.45
CA THR A 59 -5.49 -0.81 -2.07
C THR A 59 -5.71 0.65 -2.47
N LEU A 60 -4.71 1.51 -2.27
CA LEU A 60 -4.72 2.89 -2.73
C LEU A 60 -4.90 2.98 -4.25
N PHE A 61 -4.10 2.23 -5.02
CA PHE A 61 -4.23 2.19 -6.48
C PHE A 61 -5.61 1.69 -6.91
N LEU A 62 -6.12 0.63 -6.29
CA LEU A 62 -7.45 0.09 -6.59
C LEU A 62 -8.53 1.16 -6.41
N PHE A 63 -8.49 1.92 -5.32
CA PHE A 63 -9.46 2.97 -5.05
C PHE A 63 -9.37 4.13 -6.05
N VAL A 64 -8.16 4.55 -6.42
CA VAL A 64 -7.95 5.57 -7.46
C VAL A 64 -8.49 5.08 -8.80
N PHE A 65 -8.13 3.86 -9.22
CA PHE A 65 -8.62 3.27 -10.46
C PHE A 65 -10.14 3.12 -10.48
N HIS A 66 -10.74 2.64 -9.38
CA HIS A 66 -12.18 2.54 -9.25
C HIS A 66 -12.84 3.92 -9.35
N GLY A 67 -12.30 4.95 -8.69
CA GLY A 67 -12.77 6.33 -8.80
C GLY A 67 -12.72 6.86 -10.24
N CYS A 68 -11.58 6.68 -10.92
CA CYS A 68 -11.39 7.04 -12.32
C CYS A 68 -12.38 6.30 -13.24
N GLY A 69 -12.61 5.00 -13.02
CA GLY A 69 -13.58 4.21 -13.77
C GLY A 69 -15.01 4.72 -13.59
N GLN A 70 -15.42 5.03 -12.36
CA GLN A 70 -16.74 5.59 -12.08
C GLN A 70 -16.93 6.98 -12.73
N MET A 71 -15.88 7.81 -12.77
CA MET A 71 -15.91 9.09 -13.50
C MET A 71 -16.01 8.90 -15.01
N ALA A 72 -15.29 7.94 -15.58
CA ALA A 72 -15.36 7.63 -17.01
C ALA A 72 -16.75 7.11 -17.42
N LEU A 73 -17.36 6.26 -16.59
CA LEU A 73 -18.74 5.79 -16.78
C LEU A 73 -19.74 6.93 -16.70
N LEU A 74 -19.58 7.84 -15.74
CA LEU A 74 -20.41 9.04 -15.64
C LEU A 74 -20.27 9.93 -16.89
N ARG A 75 -19.04 10.14 -17.38
CA ARG A 75 -18.78 10.88 -18.63
C ARG A 75 -19.51 10.24 -19.81
N ASP A 76 -19.45 8.92 -19.97
CA ASP A 76 -20.14 8.21 -21.05
C ASP A 76 -21.68 8.36 -20.94
N LYS A 77 -22.23 8.28 -19.73
CA LYS A 77 -23.66 8.55 -19.47
C LYS A 77 -24.07 9.97 -19.83
N ILE A 78 -23.23 10.97 -19.53
CA ILE A 78 -23.45 12.37 -19.91
C ILE A 78 -23.37 12.54 -21.43
N GLN A 79 -22.42 11.90 -22.12
CA GLN A 79 -22.33 11.97 -23.58
C GLN A 79 -23.53 11.34 -24.29
N LYS A 80 -24.13 10.31 -23.70
CA LYS A 80 -25.33 9.62 -24.20
C LYS A 80 -26.64 10.24 -23.69
N PHE A 81 -26.56 11.33 -22.93
CA PHE A 81 -27.71 12.06 -22.42
C PHE A 81 -28.47 12.71 -23.59
N ARG A 82 -29.78 12.51 -23.63
CA ARG A 82 -30.70 13.19 -24.56
C ARG A 82 -31.83 13.80 -23.71
N ILE A 83 -32.11 15.08 -23.91
CA ILE A 83 -33.03 15.89 -23.09
C ILE A 83 -34.44 15.26 -23.02
N ASP A 84 -34.85 14.54 -24.07
CA ASP A 84 -36.21 13.98 -24.19
C ASP A 84 -36.43 12.66 -23.44
N ARG A 85 -35.39 12.04 -22.83
CA ARG A 85 -35.53 10.78 -22.09
C ARG A 85 -35.92 11.03 -20.63
N LYS A 86 -37.23 11.02 -20.36
CA LYS A 86 -37.77 10.91 -18.98
C LYS A 86 -37.60 9.49 -18.44
N HIS A 87 -37.42 9.39 -17.13
CA HIS A 87 -37.36 8.11 -16.42
C HIS A 87 -38.74 7.44 -16.46
N ASN A 88 -38.92 6.40 -17.29
CA ASN A 88 -40.16 5.61 -17.30
C ASN A 88 -40.13 4.64 -16.10
N SER A 89 -40.80 5.02 -15.01
CA SER A 89 -40.87 4.26 -13.76
C SER A 89 -41.74 3.00 -13.83
N SER A 90 -42.23 2.60 -15.00
CA SER A 90 -43.14 1.45 -15.19
C SER A 90 -42.44 0.16 -15.64
N VAL A 91 -41.12 0.15 -15.74
CA VAL A 91 -40.33 -1.06 -16.00
C VAL A 91 -39.38 -1.23 -14.83
N GLU A 92 -39.93 -1.69 -13.70
CA GLU A 92 -39.18 -2.45 -12.70
C GLU A 92 -38.78 -3.76 -13.37
N SER A 93 -37.69 -3.74 -14.14
CA SER A 93 -36.93 -4.95 -14.38
C SER A 93 -35.70 -4.87 -13.49
N ASP A 94 -35.64 -5.77 -12.52
CA ASP A 94 -34.59 -5.95 -11.49
C ASP A 94 -33.17 -6.16 -12.04
N ASN A 95 -32.94 -5.92 -13.34
CA ASN A 95 -31.69 -6.13 -14.05
C ASN A 95 -31.22 -4.89 -14.85
N ALA A 96 -31.93 -3.75 -14.77
CA ALA A 96 -31.66 -2.55 -15.58
C ALA A 96 -30.94 -1.41 -14.83
N GLU A 97 -30.39 -1.67 -13.64
CA GLU A 97 -29.79 -0.63 -12.79
C GLU A 97 -28.58 0.09 -13.43
N ASN A 98 -28.01 -0.46 -14.50
CA ASN A 98 -26.82 0.08 -15.14
C ASN A 98 -27.02 0.96 -16.38
N SER A 99 -28.24 1.15 -16.91
CA SER A 99 -28.40 1.78 -18.24
C SER A 99 -29.41 2.93 -18.32
N CYS A 100 -29.85 3.51 -17.21
CA CYS A 100 -30.68 4.71 -17.29
C CYS A 100 -29.81 5.96 -17.50
N CYS A 101 -29.95 6.63 -18.65
CA CYS A 101 -29.25 7.87 -19.00
C CYS A 101 -30.09 9.14 -18.75
N CYS A 102 -31.00 9.12 -17.77
CA CYS A 102 -31.79 10.30 -17.41
C CYS A 102 -31.03 11.24 -16.47
N LEU A 103 -31.44 12.51 -16.41
CA LEU A 103 -30.75 13.53 -15.61
C LEU A 103 -30.68 13.15 -14.12
N LYS A 104 -31.75 12.55 -13.58
CA LYS A 104 -31.80 12.10 -12.17
C LYS A 104 -30.73 11.04 -11.88
N CYS A 105 -30.63 10.01 -12.70
CA CYS A 105 -29.63 8.94 -12.52
C CYS A 105 -28.19 9.45 -12.67
N ILE A 106 -27.93 10.38 -13.59
CA ILE A 106 -26.62 11.02 -13.78
C ILE A 106 -26.23 11.83 -12.53
N VAL A 107 -27.16 12.61 -11.97
CA VAL A 107 -26.92 13.38 -10.74
C VAL A 107 -26.69 12.44 -9.55
N ASP A 108 -27.50 11.38 -9.42
CA ASP A 108 -27.34 10.39 -8.36
C ASP A 108 -25.99 9.65 -8.44
N ASP A 109 -25.53 9.31 -9.65
CA ASP A 109 -24.21 8.74 -9.89
C ASP A 109 -23.10 9.71 -9.52
N HIS A 110 -23.18 10.97 -9.96
CA HIS A 110 -22.20 12.00 -9.59
C HIS A 110 -22.11 12.18 -8.06
N VAL A 111 -23.24 12.20 -7.37
CA VAL A 111 -23.29 12.29 -5.90
C VAL A 111 -22.70 11.04 -5.24
N ARG A 112 -22.91 9.84 -5.80
CA ARG A 112 -22.24 8.62 -5.34
C ARG A 112 -20.71 8.70 -5.49
N VAL A 113 -20.22 9.11 -6.66
CA VAL A 113 -18.77 9.26 -6.91
C VAL A 113 -18.16 10.28 -5.97
N LYS A 114 -18.81 11.44 -5.77
CA LYS A 114 -18.34 12.46 -4.83
C LYS A 114 -18.25 11.93 -3.40
N ARG A 115 -19.26 11.17 -2.94
CA ARG A 115 -19.24 10.55 -1.60
C ARG A 115 -18.14 9.49 -1.48
N PHE A 116 -17.91 8.71 -2.53
CA PHE A 116 -16.86 7.71 -2.57
C PHE A 116 -15.47 8.36 -2.48
N VAL A 117 -15.19 9.36 -3.33
CA VAL A 117 -13.92 10.10 -3.30
C VAL A 117 -13.71 10.77 -1.94
N LYS A 118 -14.75 11.36 -1.35
CA LYS A 118 -14.64 11.95 -0.01
C LYS A 118 -14.27 10.93 1.06
N LYS A 119 -14.84 9.71 1.02
CA LYS A 119 -14.47 8.64 1.94
C LYS A 119 -13.02 8.19 1.74
N ILE A 120 -12.55 8.09 0.50
CA ILE A 120 -11.14 7.77 0.22
C ILE A 120 -10.24 8.88 0.77
N ASP A 121 -10.56 10.14 0.47
CA ASP A 121 -9.79 11.29 0.92
C ASP A 121 -9.69 11.31 2.45
N ASP A 122 -10.82 11.18 3.17
CA ASP A 122 -10.84 11.17 4.63
C ASP A 122 -10.04 9.97 5.22
N CYS A 123 -10.08 8.78 4.59
CA CYS A 123 -9.33 7.60 5.06
C CYS A 123 -7.83 7.66 4.74
N PHE A 124 -7.45 8.18 3.57
CA PHE A 124 -6.11 8.05 3.03
C PHE A 124 -5.30 9.34 3.06
N ASN A 125 -5.91 10.50 3.28
CA ASN A 125 -5.18 11.78 3.33
C ASN A 125 -4.02 11.74 4.33
N VAL A 126 -4.26 11.29 5.57
CA VAL A 126 -3.21 11.14 6.58
C VAL A 126 -2.17 10.08 6.19
N ILE A 127 -2.62 8.96 5.62
CA ILE A 127 -1.75 7.87 5.19
C ILE A 127 -0.81 8.33 4.07
N LEU A 128 -1.33 9.07 3.09
CA LEU A 128 -0.57 9.62 1.97
C LEU A 128 0.46 10.64 2.44
N LEU A 129 0.08 11.55 3.36
CA LEU A 129 1.01 12.49 3.97
C LEU A 129 2.16 11.77 4.70
N LEU A 130 1.83 10.76 5.50
CA LEU A 130 2.82 9.95 6.20
C LEU A 130 3.71 9.18 5.22
N ARG A 131 3.13 8.56 4.18
CA ARG A 131 3.86 7.81 3.16
C ARG A 131 4.85 8.71 2.41
N LEU A 132 4.41 9.88 1.97
CA LEU A 132 5.27 10.86 1.31
C LEU A 132 6.43 11.27 2.21
N GLY A 133 6.15 11.66 3.45
CA GLY A 133 7.19 12.03 4.42
C GLY A 133 8.20 10.91 4.67
N LEU A 134 7.72 9.69 4.93
CA LEU A 134 8.57 8.52 5.15
C LEU A 134 9.45 8.20 3.94
N THR A 135 8.90 8.24 2.72
CA THR A 135 9.68 7.96 1.51
C THR A 135 10.72 9.02 1.22
N THR A 136 10.44 10.30 1.47
CA THR A 136 11.44 11.36 1.35
C THR A 136 12.60 11.13 2.31
N ILE A 137 12.31 10.87 3.59
CA ILE A 137 13.35 10.58 4.59
C ILE A 137 14.17 9.35 4.17
N HIS A 138 13.50 8.26 3.80
CA HIS A 138 14.18 7.04 3.39
C HIS A 138 15.12 7.26 2.20
N VAL A 139 14.64 7.91 1.13
CA VAL A 139 15.46 8.24 -0.04
C VAL A 139 16.66 9.11 0.33
N THR A 140 16.47 10.12 1.19
CA THR A 140 17.58 10.99 1.62
C THR A 140 18.65 10.24 2.41
N VAL A 141 18.26 9.30 3.27
CA VAL A 141 19.20 8.48 4.06
C VAL A 141 20.01 7.56 3.14
N GLU A 142 19.35 6.83 2.25
CA GLU A 142 20.02 5.95 1.29
C GLU A 142 20.96 6.74 0.36
N THR A 143 20.54 7.91 -0.11
CA THR A 143 21.37 8.78 -0.96
C THR A 143 22.61 9.28 -0.22
N PHE A 144 22.51 9.55 1.07
CA PHE A 144 23.64 9.99 1.89
C PHE A 144 24.65 8.86 2.14
N GLU A 145 24.17 7.64 2.39
CA GLU A 145 25.05 6.47 2.54
C GLU A 145 25.75 6.11 1.23
N MET A 146 25.09 6.24 0.07
CA MET A 146 25.70 6.03 -1.24
C MET A 146 26.78 7.08 -1.62
N LEU A 147 26.78 8.23 -0.95
CA LEU A 147 27.74 9.31 -1.20
C LEU A 147 29.03 9.19 -0.37
N LYS A 148 29.02 8.39 0.70
CA LYS A 148 30.18 8.12 1.55
C LYS A 148 31.05 6.99 0.99
#